data_AF-A0A832RBX8-F1
#
_entry.id   AF-A0A832RBX8-F1
#
_cell.length_a   1.000
_cell.length_b   1.000
_cell.length_c   1.000
_cell.angle_alpha   90.00
_cell.angle_beta   90.00
_cell.angle_gamma   90.00
#
_symmetry.space_group_name_H-M   'P 1'
#
loop_
_entity.id
_entity.type
_entity.pdbx_description
1 polymer ?
#
loop_
_entity_poly.entity_id
_entity_poly.type
_entity_poly.pdbx_seq_one_letter_code
_entity_poly.pdbx_strand_id
1 'polypeptide(L)'
;MKNYVLTCCSTVDLPADYFKKRDVPFIGYHFILDDKEYIDDLGKTISYEDFYQKMKEGAMPRTSQINTEEFINFFEPFLKEKKDILHIAFSSGLSGTYNSACLARDELKEKYPERKIIIIDSLAASLGYGLLVDAALDL
;
A
#
# COMPACT_ATOMS: atom_id res chain seq x y z
N MET A 1 -3.40 16.29 -18.56
CA MET A 1 -2.83 15.81 -17.28
C MET A 1 -3.71 14.66 -16.79
N LYS A 2 -3.11 13.60 -16.24
CA LYS A 2 -3.87 12.49 -15.64
C LYS A 2 -4.72 13.04 -14.50
N ASN A 3 -6.04 12.85 -14.55
CA ASN A 3 -6.96 13.32 -13.50
C ASN A 3 -7.12 12.27 -12.37
N TYR A 4 -6.07 11.52 -12.12
CA TYR A 4 -6.05 10.41 -11.18
C TYR A 4 -4.70 10.29 -10.48
N VAL A 5 -4.70 9.64 -9.33
CA VAL A 5 -3.49 9.26 -8.59
C VAL A 5 -3.31 7.74 -8.65
N LEU A 6 -2.07 7.31 -8.94
CA LEU A 6 -1.69 5.90 -8.84
C LEU A 6 -1.13 5.65 -7.44
N THR A 7 -1.66 4.67 -6.73
CA THR A 7 -1.21 4.31 -5.38
C THR A 7 -0.91 2.81 -5.29
N CYS A 8 -0.12 2.44 -4.28
CA CYS A 8 0.27 1.06 -4.02
C CYS A 8 0.43 0.80 -2.51
N CYS A 9 0.84 -0.41 -2.13
CA CYS A 9 1.17 -0.78 -0.74
C CYS A 9 2.69 -0.84 -0.55
N SER A 10 3.16 -0.81 0.71
CA SER A 10 4.60 -0.89 1.03
C SER A 10 5.29 -2.17 0.56
N THR A 11 4.55 -3.28 0.43
CA THR A 11 5.01 -4.60 -0.07
C THR A 11 5.40 -4.63 -1.56
N VAL A 12 5.42 -3.46 -2.20
CA VAL A 12 5.98 -3.21 -3.52
C VAL A 12 7.52 -3.26 -3.53
N ASP A 13 8.13 -3.15 -2.35
CA ASP A 13 9.58 -3.26 -2.09
C ASP A 13 10.45 -2.33 -2.96
N LEU A 14 9.94 -1.14 -3.26
CA LEU A 14 10.69 -0.08 -3.90
C LEU A 14 11.36 0.81 -2.83
N PRO A 15 12.54 1.40 -3.10
CA PRO A 15 13.24 2.21 -2.12
C PRO A 15 12.48 3.52 -1.83
N ALA A 16 12.58 4.07 -0.61
CA ALA A 16 11.89 5.30 -0.22
C ALA A 16 12.11 6.49 -1.18
N ASP A 17 13.31 6.62 -1.74
CA ASP A 17 13.64 7.65 -2.74
C ASP A 17 12.88 7.50 -4.06
N TYR A 18 12.45 6.29 -4.43
CA TYR A 18 11.63 6.05 -5.61
C TYR A 18 10.29 6.76 -5.48
N PHE A 19 9.59 6.57 -4.36
CA PHE A 19 8.29 7.19 -4.09
C PHE A 19 8.38 8.72 -4.10
N LYS A 20 9.46 9.27 -3.52
CA LYS A 20 9.71 10.71 -3.52
C LYS A 20 9.96 11.27 -4.92
N LYS A 21 10.72 10.56 -5.75
CA LYS A 21 11.06 11.01 -7.13
C LYS A 21 9.86 10.91 -8.07
N ARG A 22 9.02 9.88 -7.91
CA ARG A 22 7.88 9.58 -8.77
C ARG A 22 6.56 10.17 -8.27
N ASP A 23 6.54 10.76 -7.07
CA ASP A 23 5.35 11.27 -6.38
C ASP A 23 4.23 10.22 -6.29
N VAL A 24 4.58 9.05 -5.77
CA VAL A 24 3.67 7.89 -5.65
C VAL A 24 3.26 7.73 -4.20
N PRO A 25 2.00 8.00 -3.84
CA PRO A 25 1.52 7.69 -2.50
C PRO A 25 1.43 6.17 -2.30
N PHE A 26 1.82 5.72 -1.11
CA PHE A 26 1.68 4.33 -0.71
C PHE A 26 1.03 4.23 0.67
N ILE A 27 0.46 3.07 0.96
CA ILE A 27 -0.07 2.72 2.27
C ILE A 27 0.77 1.59 2.89
N GLY A 28 1.17 1.77 4.15
CA GLY A 28 2.06 0.86 4.86
C GLY A 28 1.32 -0.36 5.41
N TYR A 29 1.90 -1.54 5.23
CA TYR A 29 1.46 -2.75 5.95
C TYR A 29 1.86 -2.70 7.42
N HIS A 30 1.23 -3.56 8.23
CA HIS A 30 1.55 -3.69 9.64
C HIS A 30 2.37 -4.95 9.91
N PHE A 31 3.32 -4.83 10.83
CA PHE A 31 4.02 -5.98 11.38
C PHE A 31 4.25 -5.82 12.88
N ILE A 32 4.38 -6.95 13.55
CA ILE A 32 4.61 -7.07 14.98
C ILE A 32 5.97 -7.71 15.18
N LEU A 33 6.83 -7.05 15.94
CA LEU A 33 8.17 -7.51 16.29
C LEU A 33 8.39 -7.26 17.78
N ASP A 34 8.72 -8.31 18.54
CA ASP A 34 8.88 -8.27 20.00
C ASP A 34 7.66 -7.63 20.71
N ASP A 35 6.45 -8.08 20.35
CA ASP A 35 5.16 -7.59 20.86
C ASP A 35 4.87 -6.09 20.62
N LYS A 36 5.68 -5.43 19.81
CA LYS A 36 5.44 -4.06 19.36
C LYS A 36 4.96 -4.05 17.91
N GLU A 37 3.91 -3.28 17.66
CA GLU A 37 3.37 -3.04 16.33
C GLU A 37 4.14 -1.91 15.61
N TYR A 38 4.32 -2.10 14.32
CA TYR A 38 5.02 -1.20 13.41
C TYR A 38 4.23 -1.09 12.11
N ILE A 39 4.37 0.07 11.47
CA ILE A 39 3.99 0.28 10.08
C ILE A 39 5.25 0.10 9.24
N ASP A 40 5.14 -0.63 8.13
CA ASP A 40 6.16 -0.69 7.11
C ASP A 40 6.21 0.65 6.37
N ASP A 41 7.05 1.53 6.91
CA ASP A 41 7.28 2.89 6.46
C ASP A 41 8.56 3.04 5.63
N LEU A 42 8.98 1.93 5.00
CA LEU A 42 10.17 1.80 4.17
C LEU A 42 11.49 2.00 4.94
N GLY A 43 11.54 1.44 6.16
CA GLY A 43 12.73 1.40 6.99
C GLY A 43 13.01 2.68 7.78
N LYS A 44 12.02 3.57 7.96
CA LYS A 44 12.19 4.83 8.70
C LYS A 44 12.06 4.64 10.21
N THR A 45 11.13 3.81 10.66
CA THR A 45 10.94 3.54 12.10
C THR A 45 11.93 2.50 12.61
N ILE A 46 12.23 1.48 11.82
CA ILE A 46 13.25 0.47 12.10
C ILE A 46 14.01 0.18 10.81
N SER A 47 15.35 0.18 10.87
CA SER A 47 16.15 -0.15 9.70
C SER A 47 15.96 -1.62 9.31
N TYR A 48 16.15 -1.95 8.04
CA TYR A 48 16.09 -3.34 7.60
C TYR A 48 17.19 -4.17 8.27
N GLU A 49 18.37 -3.57 8.49
CA GLU A 49 19.47 -4.18 9.22
C GLU A 49 19.07 -4.58 10.63
N ASP A 50 18.44 -3.68 11.40
CA ASP A 50 17.99 -3.95 12.76
C ASP A 50 16.85 -4.99 12.79
N PHE A 51 15.90 -4.89 11.85
CA PHE A 51 14.81 -5.85 11.71
C PHE A 51 15.36 -7.27 11.49
N TYR A 52 16.27 -7.44 10.52
CA TYR A 52 16.87 -8.74 10.22
C TYR A 52 17.84 -9.20 11.31
N GLN A 53 18.49 -8.29 12.03
CA GLN A 53 19.32 -8.63 13.18
C GLN A 53 18.48 -9.24 14.30
N LYS A 54 17.33 -8.63 14.64
CA LYS A 54 16.38 -9.19 15.61
C LYS A 54 15.88 -10.57 15.21
N MET A 55 15.58 -10.78 13.92
CA MET A 55 15.20 -12.11 13.42
C MET A 55 16.32 -13.15 13.62
N LYS A 56 17.58 -12.78 13.36
CA LYS A 56 18.74 -13.67 13.61
C LYS A 56 18.91 -14.00 15.10
N GLU A 57 18.52 -13.09 15.98
CA GLU A 57 18.51 -13.26 17.43
C GLU A 57 17.32 -14.07 17.95
N GLY A 58 16.41 -14.49 17.06
CA GLY A 58 15.29 -15.39 17.39
C GLY A 58 13.92 -14.70 17.45
N ALA A 59 13.83 -13.41 17.13
CA ALA A 59 12.53 -12.75 17.02
C ALA A 59 11.71 -13.36 15.88
N MET A 60 10.43 -13.61 16.14
CA MET A 60 9.49 -14.20 15.18
C MET A 60 8.44 -13.15 14.79
N PRO A 61 8.71 -12.33 13.76
CA PRO A 61 7.78 -11.29 13.36
C PRO A 61 6.48 -11.89 12.83
N ARG A 62 5.38 -11.18 13.07
CA ARG A 62 4.06 -11.48 12.51
C ARG A 62 3.59 -10.29 11.68
N THR A 63 2.75 -10.52 10.70
CA THR A 63 2.20 -9.46 9.85
C THR A 63 0.69 -9.35 10.02
N SER A 64 0.14 -8.17 9.83
CA SER A 64 -1.30 -7.92 9.73
C SER A 64 -1.62 -7.18 8.44
N GLN A 65 -2.79 -7.48 7.88
CA GLN A 65 -3.30 -6.77 6.71
C GLN A 65 -3.64 -5.32 7.07
N ILE A 66 -3.58 -4.44 6.07
CA ILE A 66 -4.21 -3.11 6.14
C ILE A 66 -5.73 -3.31 6.17
N ASN A 67 -6.41 -2.61 7.07
CA ASN A 67 -7.86 -2.73 7.24
C ASN A 67 -8.65 -1.72 6.37
N THR A 68 -9.98 -1.87 6.33
CA THR A 68 -10.86 -1.06 5.48
C THR A 68 -10.84 0.43 5.86
N GLU A 69 -10.87 0.75 7.15
CA GLU A 69 -10.88 2.12 7.67
C GLU A 69 -9.59 2.86 7.28
N GLU A 70 -8.46 2.16 7.29
CA GLU A 70 -7.17 2.73 6.87
C GLU A 70 -7.16 3.07 5.38
N PHE A 71 -7.74 2.23 4.54
CA PHE A 71 -7.93 2.55 3.13
C PHE A 71 -8.89 3.71 2.91
N ILE A 72 -9.97 3.81 3.69
CA ILE A 72 -10.89 4.96 3.63
C ILE A 72 -10.12 6.25 3.90
N ASN A 73 -9.37 6.29 5.01
CA ASN A 73 -8.58 7.44 5.41
C ASN A 73 -7.47 7.77 4.41
N PHE A 74 -6.89 6.77 3.76
CA PHE A 74 -5.87 6.95 2.73
C PHE A 74 -6.44 7.46 1.40
N PHE A 75 -7.58 6.92 0.95
CA PHE A 75 -8.17 7.27 -0.35
C PHE A 75 -8.94 8.59 -0.34
N GLU A 76 -9.69 8.85 0.74
CA GLU A 76 -10.62 9.98 0.80
C GLU A 76 -9.99 11.36 0.51
N PRO A 77 -8.77 11.68 0.98
CA PRO A 77 -8.11 12.95 0.64
C PRO A 77 -7.98 13.19 -0.86
N PHE A 78 -7.63 12.16 -1.65
CA PHE A 78 -7.50 12.28 -3.11
C PHE A 78 -8.85 12.57 -3.77
N LEU A 79 -9.92 11.95 -3.28
CA LEU A 79 -11.28 12.17 -3.78
C LEU A 79 -11.77 13.59 -3.48
N LYS A 80 -11.47 14.13 -2.30
CA LYS A 80 -11.76 15.53 -1.92
C LYS A 80 -11.04 16.53 -2.83
N GLU A 81 -9.83 16.18 -3.28
CA GLU A 81 -9.07 16.92 -4.30
C GLU A 81 -9.58 16.71 -5.73
N LYS A 82 -10.71 16.01 -5.91
CA LYS A 82 -11.30 15.69 -7.21
C LYS A 82 -10.39 14.84 -8.10
N LYS A 83 -9.54 14.01 -7.52
CA LYS A 83 -8.73 13.01 -8.25
C LYS A 83 -9.42 11.66 -8.22
N ASP A 84 -9.40 10.95 -9.33
CA ASP A 84 -9.71 9.51 -9.36
C ASP A 84 -8.53 8.71 -8.78
N ILE A 85 -8.74 7.44 -8.43
CA ILE A 85 -7.72 6.59 -7.82
C ILE A 85 -7.56 5.32 -8.65
N LEU A 86 -6.31 4.99 -8.98
CA LEU A 86 -5.89 3.68 -9.41
C LEU A 86 -4.99 3.08 -8.32
N HIS A 87 -5.50 2.11 -7.57
CA HIS A 87 -4.73 1.39 -6.57
C HIS A 87 -4.33 0.04 -7.11
N ILE A 88 -3.03 -0.20 -7.29
CA ILE A 88 -2.51 -1.53 -7.61
C ILE A 88 -2.19 -2.16 -6.26
N ALA A 89 -2.89 -3.24 -5.91
CA ALA A 89 -2.78 -3.90 -4.61
C ALA A 89 -1.82 -5.09 -4.65
N PHE A 90 -1.27 -5.41 -3.49
CA PHE A 90 -0.59 -6.69 -3.25
C PHE A 90 -1.52 -7.89 -3.51
N SER A 91 -0.95 -9.03 -3.90
CA SER A 91 -1.70 -10.22 -4.29
C SER A 91 -2.78 -10.63 -3.29
N SER A 92 -4.02 -10.79 -3.78
CA SER A 92 -5.12 -11.34 -2.97
C SER A 92 -4.89 -12.79 -2.52
N GLY A 93 -4.03 -13.53 -3.24
CA GLY A 93 -3.61 -14.89 -2.87
C GLY A 93 -2.71 -14.95 -1.64
N LEU A 94 -2.17 -13.80 -1.19
CA LEU A 94 -1.23 -13.70 -0.08
C LEU A 94 -1.76 -12.88 1.10
N SER A 95 -2.75 -12.01 0.90
CA SER A 95 -3.27 -11.12 1.94
C SER A 95 -4.72 -10.70 1.69
N GLY A 96 -5.49 -10.54 2.77
CA GLY A 96 -6.84 -9.98 2.74
C GLY A 96 -6.91 -8.48 2.45
N THR A 97 -5.76 -7.79 2.36
CA THR A 97 -5.68 -6.34 2.08
C THR A 97 -6.39 -5.92 0.79
N TYR A 98 -6.33 -6.73 -0.28
CA TYR A 98 -7.07 -6.44 -1.51
C TYR A 98 -8.58 -6.33 -1.24
N ASN A 99 -9.13 -7.22 -0.40
CA ASN A 99 -10.54 -7.19 -0.03
C ASN A 99 -10.87 -5.95 0.83
N SER A 100 -10.01 -5.60 1.77
CA SER A 100 -10.14 -4.35 2.54
C SER A 100 -10.16 -3.11 1.66
N ALA A 101 -9.29 -3.04 0.64
CA ALA A 101 -9.30 -1.95 -0.34
C ALA A 101 -10.59 -1.92 -1.17
N CYS A 102 -11.13 -3.09 -1.55
CA CYS A 102 -12.40 -3.19 -2.27
C CYS A 102 -13.59 -2.71 -1.43
N LEU A 103 -13.64 -3.07 -0.14
CA LEU A 103 -14.69 -2.58 0.77
C LEU A 103 -14.61 -1.06 0.94
N ALA A 104 -13.42 -0.51 1.12
CA ALA A 104 -13.21 0.94 1.23
C ALA A 104 -13.63 1.67 -0.05
N ARG A 105 -13.32 1.11 -1.23
CA ARG A 105 -13.80 1.61 -2.53
C ARG A 105 -15.31 1.68 -2.56
N ASP A 106 -16.00 0.62 -2.15
CA ASP A 106 -17.45 0.53 -2.25
C ASP A 106 -18.14 1.55 -1.34
N GLU A 107 -17.65 1.73 -0.11
CA GLU A 107 -18.14 2.77 0.80
C GLU A 107 -17.90 4.19 0.27
N LEU A 108 -16.66 4.48 -0.17
CA LEU A 108 -16.31 5.80 -0.69
C LEU A 108 -17.05 6.13 -1.99
N LYS A 109 -17.42 5.14 -2.80
CA LYS A 109 -18.20 5.34 -4.02
C LYS A 109 -19.59 5.90 -3.72
N GLU A 110 -20.21 5.53 -2.60
CA GLU A 110 -21.49 6.12 -2.18
C GLU A 110 -21.34 7.61 -1.82
N LYS A 111 -20.24 7.96 -1.16
CA LYS A 111 -19.93 9.34 -0.75
C LYS A 111 -19.45 10.24 -1.89
N TYR A 112 -18.76 9.66 -2.88
CA TYR A 112 -18.15 10.36 -4.01
C TYR A 112 -18.60 9.73 -5.35
N PRO A 113 -19.89 9.82 -5.73
CA PRO A 113 -20.43 9.13 -6.91
C PRO A 113 -19.83 9.61 -8.23
N GLU A 114 -19.30 10.84 -8.27
CA GLU A 114 -18.65 11.45 -9.43
C GLU A 114 -17.15 11.11 -9.54
N ARG A 115 -16.60 10.29 -8.65
CA ARG A 115 -15.20 9.86 -8.65
C ARG A 115 -15.08 8.38 -8.96
N LYS A 116 -13.95 7.98 -9.53
CA LYS A 116 -13.62 6.59 -9.82
C LYS A 116 -12.49 6.10 -8.92
N ILE A 117 -12.68 4.94 -8.32
CA ILE A 117 -11.64 4.20 -7.59
C ILE A 117 -11.55 2.81 -8.22
N ILE A 118 -10.40 2.49 -8.79
CA ILE A 118 -10.11 1.17 -9.39
C ILE A 118 -9.07 0.49 -8.51
N ILE A 119 -9.40 -0.71 -8.04
CA ILE A 119 -8.47 -1.58 -7.32
C ILE A 119 -8.06 -2.71 -8.26
N ILE A 120 -6.77 -2.85 -8.54
CA ILE A 120 -6.20 -3.95 -9.33
C ILE A 120 -5.52 -4.92 -8.38
N ASP A 121 -5.97 -6.17 -8.36
CA ASP A 121 -5.19 -7.25 -7.77
C ASP A 121 -3.99 -7.55 -8.67
N SER A 122 -2.78 -7.27 -8.19
CA SER A 122 -1.57 -7.52 -8.98
C SER A 122 -1.28 -9.00 -9.19
N LEU A 123 -1.82 -9.88 -8.32
CA LEU A 123 -1.41 -11.28 -8.21
C LEU A 123 0.11 -11.47 -8.00
N ALA A 124 0.82 -10.40 -7.62
CA ALA A 124 2.26 -10.35 -7.48
C ALA A 124 2.69 -9.90 -6.07
N ALA A 125 4.00 -10.01 -5.82
CA ALA A 125 4.63 -9.65 -4.56
C ALA A 125 6.02 -9.04 -4.82
N SER A 126 6.51 -8.23 -3.88
CA SER A 126 7.86 -7.65 -3.92
C SER A 126 8.14 -6.96 -5.27
N LEU A 127 9.34 -7.09 -5.82
CA LEU A 127 9.71 -6.47 -7.09
C LEU A 127 8.85 -6.91 -8.29
N GLY A 128 8.23 -8.08 -8.26
CA GLY A 128 7.26 -8.46 -9.30
C GLY A 128 6.05 -7.52 -9.31
N TYR A 129 5.58 -7.14 -8.12
CA TYR A 129 4.57 -6.11 -7.93
C TYR A 129 5.14 -4.71 -8.22
N GLY A 130 6.38 -4.42 -7.79
CA GLY A 130 7.06 -3.15 -8.07
C GLY A 130 7.23 -2.83 -9.55
N LEU A 131 7.56 -3.82 -10.38
CA LEU A 131 7.67 -3.64 -11.83
C LEU A 131 6.32 -3.31 -12.47
N LEU A 132 5.22 -3.87 -11.97
CA LEU A 132 3.87 -3.53 -12.45
C LEU A 132 3.51 -2.08 -12.10
N VAL A 133 3.86 -1.64 -10.89
CA VAL A 133 3.65 -0.25 -10.45
C VAL A 133 4.49 0.73 -11.26
N ASP A 134 5.78 0.44 -11.46
CA ASP A 134 6.69 1.27 -12.26
C ASP A 134 6.21 1.40 -13.71
N ALA A 135 5.87 0.28 -14.35
CA ALA A 135 5.34 0.29 -15.71
C ALA A 135 4.03 1.09 -15.82
N ALA A 136 3.12 0.98 -14.85
CA ALA A 136 1.85 1.71 -14.88
C ALA A 136 2.01 3.23 -14.67
N LEU A 137 3.06 3.68 -13.99
CA LEU A 137 3.33 5.11 -13.81
C LEU A 137 3.72 5.80 -15.13
N ASP A 138 4.38 5.05 -16.03
CA ASP A 138 4.86 5.54 -17.33
C ASP A 138 3.79 5.57 -18.44
N LEU A 139 2.56 5.10 -18.17
CA LEU A 139 1.42 5.07 -19.10
C LEU A 139 0.42 6.20 -18.87
#